data_AF-A0A1T4ZPG6-F1
#
_entry.id   AF-A0A1T4ZPG6-F1
#
_cell.length_a   1.000
_cell.length_b   1.000
_cell.length_c   1.000
_cell.angle_alpha   90.00
_cell.angle_beta   90.00
_cell.angle_gamma   90.00
#
_symmetry.space_group_name_H-M   'P 1'
#
loop_
_entity.id
_entity.type
_entity.pdbx_description
1 polymer ?
#
loop_
_entity_poly.entity_id
_entity_poly.type
_entity_poly.pdbx_seq_one_letter_code
_entity_poly.pdbx_strand_id
1 'polypeptide(L)'
;MTGQTLMASEEGQKKIREAIETKKWNVSQKDTRPLVAACFKYIQQYQAAHNLGNNAREWLKDFEQIFYCEGAKNQTEAQKIAKIAEIKREIIKSSKYTLLDNIKNFIESGELFVKNISWGTWNRFASKSIRKPVNETAFKIYCAILDLDWQEIQEMTEQLPPQSDNFSLKSNLDELPHQSIFYGRKTELNQLLEWLSNKQTKVILLSGMAGIGKTTFIVNLLEQITDQFECIIYKTLSNPKPFSLFWHDLTEQSTNFTEDIKPIIDYFRNHRCLLILDNWEELLKSENLAGYYRQEYQEYGELLSQIAKTSHQSCGLFISQEKPIQFEMLLSQQIPVYLWDLKGLDPASALQIFEHQGLGKDTQVLTNLIRRYSYHPGVLNLVAQDIKQEFNGNILQYFKQSSLLVSDVISNYIIQAFTKLSSQEIDIIYFLAIVTENLSQEQLKQVFDHYLSGTDILDTMKSLKRRSLLIQDANNTEITYSLPPFIKKYVSNLFVEKFCANIIAVIKTKNWQNIGLLRTHPLVYPNPNNNLINPKLSNKIIDKLINLNCSEDLYTQLQDLLFKLDSSSGLGYFQINISYLSGVINHGNRTNN
;
A
#
# COMPACT_ATOMS: atom_id res chain seq x y z
N MET A 1 -21.21 7.81 -19.74
CA MET A 1 -21.84 9.11 -19.43
C MET A 1 -23.11 8.87 -18.63
N THR A 2 -22.99 8.58 -17.34
CA THR A 2 -24.13 8.67 -16.40
C THR A 2 -24.17 10.11 -15.90
N GLY A 3 -24.78 11.00 -16.70
CA GLY A 3 -24.91 12.42 -16.36
C GLY A 3 -25.92 12.66 -15.25
N GLN A 4 -25.80 13.80 -14.57
CA GLN A 4 -26.72 14.35 -13.58
C GLN A 4 -28.18 14.11 -13.99
N THR A 5 -29.07 13.80 -13.04
CA THR A 5 -30.51 13.62 -13.30
C THR A 5 -31.33 14.66 -12.54
N LEU A 6 -32.32 15.24 -13.20
CA LEU A 6 -33.30 16.15 -12.61
C LEU A 6 -34.65 15.44 -12.46
N MET A 7 -35.40 15.81 -11.42
CA MET A 7 -36.78 15.37 -11.20
C MET A 7 -37.67 16.62 -11.07
N ALA A 8 -38.87 16.57 -11.64
CA ALA A 8 -39.81 17.66 -11.49
C ALA A 8 -40.42 17.66 -10.08
N SER A 9 -40.69 18.84 -9.53
CA SER A 9 -41.55 19.00 -8.36
C SER A 9 -42.96 18.49 -8.66
N GLU A 10 -43.82 18.35 -7.66
CA GLU A 10 -45.22 17.99 -7.89
C GLU A 10 -45.94 19.00 -8.79
N GLU A 11 -45.70 20.28 -8.57
CA GLU A 11 -46.24 21.37 -9.39
C GLU A 11 -45.59 21.41 -10.79
N GLY A 12 -44.28 21.16 -10.87
CA GLY A 12 -43.57 21.03 -12.14
C GLY A 12 -44.11 19.88 -12.99
N GLN A 13 -44.40 18.73 -12.39
CA GLN A 13 -45.00 17.59 -13.10
C GLN A 13 -46.40 17.92 -13.62
N LYS A 14 -47.16 18.78 -12.92
CA LYS A 14 -48.45 19.27 -13.39
C LYS A 14 -48.31 20.20 -14.59
N LYS A 15 -47.41 21.20 -14.52
CA LYS A 15 -47.08 22.09 -15.65
C LYS A 15 -46.62 21.30 -16.89
N ILE A 16 -45.81 20.26 -16.71
CA ILE A 16 -45.40 19.36 -17.80
C ILE A 16 -46.61 18.71 -18.48
N ARG A 17 -47.56 18.17 -17.71
CA ARG A 17 -48.77 17.53 -18.25
C ARG A 17 -49.62 18.53 -19.05
N GLU A 18 -49.84 19.72 -18.51
CA GLU A 18 -50.61 20.79 -19.16
C GLU A 18 -49.95 21.24 -20.48
N ALA A 19 -48.62 21.38 -20.51
CA ALA A 19 -47.89 21.74 -21.71
C ALA A 19 -47.95 20.65 -22.79
N ILE A 20 -47.85 19.37 -22.41
CA ILE A 20 -47.97 18.22 -23.34
C ILE A 20 -49.38 18.17 -23.95
N GLU A 21 -50.41 18.40 -23.14
CA GLU A 21 -51.81 18.46 -23.61
C GLU A 21 -52.03 19.65 -24.55
N THR A 22 -51.46 20.82 -24.23
CA THR A 22 -51.52 22.03 -25.08
C THR A 22 -50.88 21.79 -26.45
N LYS A 23 -49.75 21.07 -26.51
CA LYS A 23 -49.10 20.70 -27.79
C LYS A 23 -49.79 19.54 -28.51
N LYS A 24 -50.85 18.94 -27.94
CA LYS A 24 -51.58 17.78 -28.48
C LYS A 24 -50.64 16.60 -28.79
N TRP A 25 -49.67 16.38 -27.91
CA TRP A 25 -48.72 15.26 -28.02
C TRP A 25 -49.20 14.07 -27.20
N ASN A 26 -49.06 12.87 -27.78
CA ASN A 26 -49.41 11.63 -27.11
C ASN A 26 -48.16 11.04 -26.45
N VAL A 27 -48.25 10.69 -25.16
CA VAL A 27 -47.18 9.96 -24.46
C VAL A 27 -47.25 8.48 -24.85
N SER A 28 -46.83 8.16 -26.08
CA SER A 28 -46.85 6.81 -26.65
C SER A 28 -45.63 6.60 -27.54
N GLN A 29 -45.20 5.34 -27.69
CA GLN A 29 -44.06 5.01 -28.55
C GLN A 29 -44.33 5.28 -30.04
N LYS A 30 -45.61 5.44 -30.43
CA LYS A 30 -46.02 5.75 -31.80
C LYS A 30 -45.90 7.24 -32.15
N ASP A 31 -45.80 8.12 -31.15
CA ASP A 31 -45.70 9.57 -31.37
C ASP A 31 -44.25 10.02 -31.17
N THR A 32 -43.51 10.15 -32.27
CA THR A 32 -42.09 10.53 -32.27
C THR A 32 -41.89 12.04 -32.28
N ARG A 33 -42.94 12.84 -32.43
CA ARG A 33 -42.87 14.31 -32.49
C ARG A 33 -42.10 14.94 -31.32
N PRO A 34 -42.27 14.49 -30.06
CA PRO A 34 -41.49 15.03 -28.94
C PRO A 34 -40.00 14.72 -29.05
N LEU A 35 -39.64 13.53 -29.54
CA LEU A 35 -38.24 13.11 -29.70
C LEU A 35 -37.56 13.88 -30.84
N VAL A 36 -38.25 14.07 -31.96
CA VAL A 36 -37.76 14.87 -33.11
C VAL A 36 -37.55 16.32 -32.67
N ALA A 37 -38.54 16.93 -32.02
CA ALA A 37 -38.44 18.29 -31.50
C ALA A 37 -37.28 18.44 -30.50
N ALA A 38 -37.10 17.45 -29.61
CA ALA A 38 -36.01 17.43 -28.65
C ALA A 38 -34.63 17.33 -29.32
N CYS A 39 -34.47 16.47 -30.32
CA CYS A 39 -33.23 16.35 -31.09
C CYS A 39 -32.88 17.64 -31.83
N PHE A 40 -33.88 18.30 -32.44
CA PHE A 40 -33.67 19.59 -33.09
C PHE A 40 -33.28 20.69 -32.10
N LYS A 41 -33.88 20.70 -30.91
CA LYS A 41 -33.51 21.64 -29.86
C LYS A 41 -32.09 21.41 -29.35
N TYR A 42 -31.70 20.14 -29.15
CA TYR A 42 -30.31 19.79 -28.80
C TYR A 42 -29.34 20.31 -29.85
N ILE A 43 -29.59 20.02 -31.12
CA ILE A 43 -28.74 20.45 -32.24
C ILE A 43 -28.58 21.96 -32.25
N GLN A 44 -29.67 22.71 -32.07
CA GLN A 44 -29.63 24.17 -32.01
C GLN A 44 -28.73 24.67 -30.87
N GLN A 45 -28.84 24.07 -29.68
CA GLN A 45 -28.02 24.43 -28.53
C GLN A 45 -26.55 24.05 -28.74
N TYR A 46 -26.28 22.89 -29.34
CA TYR A 46 -24.94 22.42 -29.66
C TYR A 46 -24.26 23.32 -30.70
N GLN A 47 -24.98 23.76 -31.74
CA GLN A 47 -24.49 24.74 -32.71
C GLN A 47 -24.06 26.04 -32.04
N ALA A 48 -24.89 26.56 -31.13
CA ALA A 48 -24.61 27.82 -30.43
C ALA A 48 -23.41 27.69 -29.48
N ALA A 49 -23.33 26.59 -28.72
CA ALA A 49 -22.26 26.36 -27.75
C ALA A 49 -20.88 26.16 -28.40
N HIS A 50 -20.84 25.51 -29.57
CA HIS A 50 -19.59 25.19 -30.27
C HIS A 50 -19.32 26.08 -31.49
N ASN A 51 -20.16 27.09 -31.74
CA ASN A 51 -20.09 27.99 -32.88
C ASN A 51 -19.99 27.25 -34.24
N LEU A 52 -20.83 26.23 -34.43
CA LEU A 52 -20.77 25.32 -35.60
C LEU A 52 -21.71 25.73 -36.73
N GLY A 53 -21.14 25.88 -37.93
CA GLY A 53 -21.92 26.03 -39.17
C GLY A 53 -22.56 24.72 -39.65
N ASN A 54 -23.49 24.83 -40.60
CA ASN A 54 -24.27 23.68 -41.12
C ASN A 54 -23.41 22.60 -41.86
N ASN A 55 -22.19 22.95 -42.28
CA ASN A 55 -21.24 22.05 -42.95
C ASN A 55 -19.95 21.83 -42.13
N ALA A 56 -19.97 22.12 -40.82
CA ALA A 56 -18.83 21.92 -39.94
C ALA A 56 -18.43 20.43 -39.88
N ARG A 57 -17.13 20.12 -39.99
CA ARG A 57 -16.63 18.73 -40.00
C ARG A 57 -16.73 18.07 -38.62
N GLU A 58 -16.84 18.87 -37.58
CA GLU A 58 -17.05 18.51 -36.18
C GLU A 58 -18.30 17.64 -36.01
N TRP A 59 -19.35 17.87 -36.82
CA TRP A 59 -20.53 17.00 -36.87
C TRP A 59 -20.19 15.55 -37.22
N LEU A 60 -19.18 15.32 -38.05
CA LEU A 60 -18.72 13.99 -38.43
C LEU A 60 -17.72 13.41 -37.43
N LYS A 61 -16.90 14.27 -36.81
CA LYS A 61 -15.92 13.88 -35.79
C LYS A 61 -16.62 13.32 -34.56
N ASP A 62 -17.64 14.02 -34.07
CA ASP A 62 -18.34 13.67 -32.82
C ASP A 62 -19.65 12.90 -33.09
N PHE A 63 -19.89 12.49 -34.34
CA PHE A 63 -21.15 11.89 -34.79
C PHE A 63 -21.62 10.73 -33.91
N GLU A 64 -20.73 9.78 -33.64
CA GLU A 64 -21.02 8.59 -32.83
C GLU A 64 -21.06 8.89 -31.33
N GLN A 65 -20.56 10.05 -30.91
CA GLN A 65 -20.69 10.53 -29.53
C GLN A 65 -22.04 11.19 -29.30
N ILE A 66 -22.55 11.93 -30.29
CA ILE A 66 -23.79 12.71 -30.20
C ILE A 66 -25.02 11.87 -30.54
N PHE A 67 -24.95 11.02 -31.56
CA PHE A 67 -26.12 10.32 -32.10
C PHE A 67 -26.12 8.81 -31.81
N TYR A 68 -27.30 8.21 -31.86
CA TYR A 68 -27.53 6.77 -31.84
C TYR A 68 -28.70 6.40 -32.77
N CYS A 69 -28.80 5.13 -33.15
CA CYS A 69 -29.91 4.61 -33.94
C CYS A 69 -30.86 3.79 -33.05
N GLU A 70 -32.17 4.01 -33.19
CA GLU A 70 -33.16 3.14 -32.54
C GLU A 70 -33.23 1.81 -33.31
N GLY A 71 -32.85 0.73 -32.64
CA GLY A 71 -32.86 -0.63 -33.20
C GLY A 71 -34.09 -1.41 -32.77
N ALA A 72 -34.53 -2.38 -33.59
CA ALA A 72 -35.53 -3.35 -33.16
C ALA A 72 -35.03 -4.08 -31.89
N LYS A 73 -35.94 -4.46 -30.98
CA LYS A 73 -35.62 -5.06 -29.67
C LYS A 73 -34.68 -6.29 -29.72
N ASN A 74 -34.51 -6.91 -30.89
CA ASN A 74 -33.71 -8.12 -31.12
C ASN A 74 -32.35 -7.87 -31.81
N GLN A 75 -31.94 -6.61 -32.02
CA GLN A 75 -30.65 -6.29 -32.64
C GLN A 75 -29.50 -6.30 -31.62
N THR A 76 -28.40 -6.95 -31.98
CA THR A 76 -27.15 -6.94 -31.21
C THR A 76 -26.49 -5.57 -31.23
N GLU A 77 -25.64 -5.28 -30.24
CA GLU A 77 -24.93 -4.00 -30.15
C GLU A 77 -24.03 -3.75 -31.37
N ALA A 78 -23.42 -4.81 -31.92
CA ALA A 78 -22.65 -4.75 -33.15
C ALA A 78 -23.48 -4.31 -34.37
N GLN A 79 -24.75 -4.73 -34.46
CA GLN A 79 -25.65 -4.32 -35.55
C GLN A 79 -26.05 -2.84 -35.44
N LYS A 80 -26.22 -2.32 -34.22
CA LYS A 80 -26.50 -0.89 -34.00
C LYS A 80 -25.31 0.00 -34.36
N ILE A 81 -24.09 -0.44 -33.99
CA ILE A 81 -22.84 0.23 -34.35
C ILE A 81 -22.63 0.23 -35.87
N ALA A 82 -22.93 -0.89 -36.54
CA ALA A 82 -22.86 -0.97 -38.00
C ALA A 82 -23.84 0.00 -38.69
N LYS A 83 -25.08 0.10 -38.19
CA LYS A 83 -26.11 0.98 -38.73
C LYS A 83 -25.77 2.47 -38.58
N ILE A 84 -25.25 2.90 -37.42
CA ILE A 84 -24.84 4.30 -37.25
C ILE A 84 -23.65 4.67 -38.16
N ALA A 85 -22.72 3.73 -38.37
CA ALA A 85 -21.61 3.91 -39.30
C ALA A 85 -22.06 3.92 -40.78
N GLU A 86 -23.17 3.26 -41.11
CA GLU A 86 -23.81 3.33 -42.44
C GLU A 86 -24.45 4.70 -42.67
N ILE A 87 -25.28 5.18 -41.74
CA ILE A 87 -25.91 6.51 -41.82
C ILE A 87 -24.85 7.61 -41.91
N LYS A 88 -23.77 7.53 -41.13
CA LYS A 88 -22.64 8.45 -41.22
C LYS A 88 -22.02 8.48 -42.63
N ARG A 89 -21.90 7.33 -43.29
CA ARG A 89 -21.39 7.22 -44.68
C ARG A 89 -22.38 7.82 -45.69
N GLU A 90 -23.68 7.65 -45.50
CA GLU A 90 -24.70 8.24 -46.37
C GLU A 90 -24.72 9.78 -46.27
N ILE A 91 -24.61 10.32 -45.06
CA ILE A 91 -24.49 11.76 -44.83
C ILE A 91 -23.26 12.34 -45.56
N ILE A 92 -22.13 11.63 -45.55
CA ILE A 92 -20.90 12.05 -46.24
C ILE A 92 -21.04 12.00 -47.77
N LYS A 93 -21.76 11.01 -48.31
CA LYS A 93 -21.92 10.81 -49.75
C LYS A 93 -22.97 11.74 -50.38
N SER A 94 -23.94 12.21 -49.59
CA SER A 94 -25.01 13.08 -50.07
C SER A 94 -24.49 14.49 -50.37
N SER A 95 -24.49 14.88 -51.65
CA SER A 95 -24.20 16.26 -52.09
C SER A 95 -25.45 17.15 -52.17
N LYS A 96 -26.63 16.60 -51.84
CA LYS A 96 -27.93 17.25 -52.06
C LYS A 96 -28.29 18.28 -50.98
N TYR A 97 -27.81 18.09 -49.76
CA TYR A 97 -28.10 18.94 -48.60
C TYR A 97 -26.84 19.21 -47.77
N THR A 98 -26.89 20.18 -46.86
CA THR A 98 -25.80 20.38 -45.90
C THR A 98 -25.63 19.16 -44.99
N LEU A 99 -24.46 19.01 -44.36
CA LEU A 99 -24.23 17.91 -43.40
C LEU A 99 -25.33 17.89 -42.33
N LEU A 100 -25.69 19.07 -41.81
CA LEU A 100 -26.72 19.19 -40.79
C LEU A 100 -28.13 18.87 -41.31
N ASP A 101 -28.48 19.31 -42.52
CA ASP A 101 -29.79 19.02 -43.09
C ASP A 101 -29.96 17.51 -43.36
N ASN A 102 -28.91 16.82 -43.81
CA ASN A 102 -28.93 15.35 -43.91
C ASN A 102 -29.15 14.70 -42.54
N ILE A 103 -28.49 15.18 -41.48
CA ILE A 103 -28.70 14.69 -40.10
C ILE A 103 -30.17 14.90 -39.67
N LYS A 104 -30.74 16.08 -39.93
CA LYS A 104 -32.13 16.38 -39.59
C LYS A 104 -33.12 15.48 -40.33
N ASN A 105 -32.87 15.16 -41.59
CA ASN A 105 -33.71 14.23 -42.36
C ASN A 105 -33.76 12.82 -41.73
N PHE A 106 -32.62 12.30 -41.25
CA PHE A 106 -32.58 11.00 -40.55
C PHE A 106 -33.26 11.03 -39.17
N ILE A 107 -33.29 12.19 -38.52
CA ILE A 107 -34.05 12.37 -37.27
C ILE A 107 -35.55 12.38 -37.57
N GLU A 108 -35.99 13.07 -38.62
CA GLU A 108 -37.40 13.09 -39.05
C GLU A 108 -37.90 11.73 -39.51
N SER A 109 -37.06 10.91 -40.16
CA SER A 109 -37.40 9.54 -40.52
C SER A 109 -37.44 8.59 -39.31
N GLY A 110 -36.97 9.03 -38.13
CA GLY A 110 -36.92 8.23 -36.90
C GLY A 110 -35.78 7.20 -36.88
N GLU A 111 -34.79 7.36 -37.76
CA GLU A 111 -33.65 6.43 -37.86
C GLU A 111 -32.45 6.85 -36.99
N LEU A 112 -32.39 8.14 -36.63
CA LEU A 112 -31.32 8.74 -35.86
C LEU A 112 -31.89 9.60 -34.73
N PHE A 113 -31.32 9.48 -33.53
CA PHE A 113 -31.68 10.30 -32.39
C PHE A 113 -30.42 10.75 -31.64
N VAL A 114 -30.53 11.83 -30.88
CA VAL A 114 -29.45 12.30 -30.00
C VAL A 114 -29.39 11.42 -28.75
N LYS A 115 -28.21 11.02 -28.31
CA LYS A 115 -28.03 10.22 -27.08
C LYS A 115 -28.74 10.87 -25.90
N ASN A 116 -29.31 10.03 -25.03
CA ASN A 116 -30.19 10.39 -23.91
C ASN A 116 -31.59 10.90 -24.29
N ILE A 117 -31.87 11.23 -25.55
CA ILE A 117 -33.21 11.50 -26.06
C ILE A 117 -33.79 10.21 -26.62
N SER A 118 -34.60 9.51 -25.82
CA SER A 118 -35.23 8.23 -26.19
C SER A 118 -36.67 8.19 -25.75
N TRP A 119 -37.46 7.24 -26.28
CA TRP A 119 -38.82 7.03 -25.80
C TRP A 119 -38.83 6.72 -24.30
N GLY A 120 -37.88 5.92 -23.82
CA GLY A 120 -37.77 5.59 -22.40
C GLY A 120 -37.54 6.84 -21.53
N THR A 121 -36.71 7.76 -22.00
CA THR A 121 -36.44 9.03 -21.33
C THR A 121 -37.67 9.94 -21.34
N TRP A 122 -38.33 10.09 -22.50
CA TRP A 122 -39.56 10.87 -22.66
C TRP A 122 -40.70 10.33 -21.78
N ASN A 123 -40.90 9.00 -21.74
CA ASN A 123 -41.94 8.37 -20.94
C ASN A 123 -41.72 8.57 -19.43
N ARG A 124 -40.45 8.64 -18.98
CA ARG A 124 -40.13 8.99 -17.58
C ARG A 124 -40.44 10.45 -17.29
N PHE A 125 -40.05 11.37 -18.18
CA PHE A 125 -40.32 12.80 -18.07
C PHE A 125 -41.82 13.11 -18.06
N ALA A 126 -42.57 12.52 -18.99
CA ALA A 126 -44.00 12.71 -19.19
C ALA A 126 -44.88 11.74 -18.35
N SER A 127 -44.30 11.07 -17.35
CA SER A 127 -45.00 10.06 -16.54
C SER A 127 -46.23 10.65 -15.85
N LYS A 128 -47.38 9.97 -15.99
CA LYS A 128 -48.66 10.38 -15.37
C LYS A 128 -48.86 9.85 -13.96
N SER A 129 -48.17 8.77 -13.58
CA SER A 129 -48.41 8.04 -12.33
C SER A 129 -47.36 8.28 -11.26
N ILE A 130 -46.08 8.28 -11.63
CA ILE A 130 -44.95 8.35 -10.68
C ILE A 130 -43.92 9.35 -11.21
N ARG A 131 -43.50 10.31 -10.38
CA ARG A 131 -42.37 11.21 -10.68
C ARG A 131 -41.08 10.40 -10.75
N LYS A 132 -40.30 10.56 -11.81
CA LYS A 132 -39.05 9.82 -12.01
C LYS A 132 -37.92 10.78 -12.40
N PRO A 133 -36.69 10.54 -11.93
CA PRO A 133 -35.54 11.30 -12.37
C PRO A 133 -35.24 11.01 -13.85
N VAL A 134 -34.83 12.06 -14.55
CA VAL A 134 -34.49 12.08 -15.97
C VAL A 134 -33.13 12.75 -16.13
N ASN A 135 -32.28 12.27 -17.04
CA ASN A 135 -30.99 12.91 -17.31
C ASN A 135 -31.17 14.43 -17.56
N GLU A 136 -30.32 15.24 -16.94
CA GLU A 136 -30.40 16.70 -16.89
C GLU A 136 -30.49 17.33 -18.29
N THR A 137 -29.64 16.89 -19.23
CA THR A 137 -29.67 17.37 -20.61
C THR A 137 -31.04 17.09 -21.25
N ALA A 138 -31.56 15.87 -21.09
CA ALA A 138 -32.88 15.52 -21.60
C ALA A 138 -34.01 16.29 -20.89
N PHE A 139 -33.91 16.49 -19.58
CA PHE A 139 -34.89 17.25 -18.79
C PHE A 139 -34.97 18.71 -19.26
N LYS A 140 -33.82 19.38 -19.37
CA LYS A 140 -33.72 20.77 -19.86
C LYS A 140 -34.26 20.91 -21.27
N ILE A 141 -33.93 19.98 -22.16
CA ILE A 141 -34.42 19.97 -23.54
C ILE A 141 -35.93 19.74 -23.59
N TYR A 142 -36.45 18.79 -22.83
CA TYR A 142 -37.89 18.53 -22.80
C TYR A 142 -38.68 19.70 -22.23
N CYS A 143 -38.17 20.39 -21.20
CA CYS A 143 -38.73 21.66 -20.74
C CYS A 143 -38.70 22.71 -21.85
N ALA A 144 -37.56 22.86 -22.55
CA ALA A 144 -37.42 23.87 -23.60
C ALA A 144 -38.34 23.64 -24.82
N ILE A 145 -38.61 22.39 -25.21
CA ILE A 145 -39.57 22.11 -26.30
C ILE A 145 -41.03 22.23 -25.85
N LEU A 146 -41.29 22.23 -24.54
CA LEU A 146 -42.60 22.47 -23.95
C LEU A 146 -42.80 23.94 -23.55
N ASP A 147 -41.83 24.81 -23.85
CA ASP A 147 -41.84 26.22 -23.48
C ASP A 147 -41.94 26.44 -21.95
N LEU A 148 -41.32 25.55 -21.18
CA LEU A 148 -41.25 25.59 -19.72
C LEU A 148 -39.85 25.99 -19.26
N ASP A 149 -39.77 26.82 -18.23
CA ASP A 149 -38.52 27.10 -17.52
C ASP A 149 -38.16 25.91 -16.62
N TRP A 150 -37.11 25.17 -16.99
CA TRP A 150 -36.69 23.99 -16.24
C TRP A 150 -36.32 24.29 -14.78
N GLN A 151 -35.89 25.52 -14.46
CA GLN A 151 -35.58 25.95 -13.09
C GLN A 151 -36.83 26.07 -12.21
N GLU A 152 -37.98 26.42 -12.79
CA GLU A 152 -39.27 26.45 -12.09
C GLU A 152 -39.93 25.08 -11.99
N ILE A 153 -39.59 24.16 -12.90
CA ILE A 153 -40.18 22.81 -12.97
C ILE A 153 -39.46 21.84 -12.03
N GLN A 154 -38.14 21.95 -11.91
CA GLN A 154 -37.36 21.02 -11.08
C GLN A 154 -37.75 21.10 -9.60
N GLU A 155 -37.62 19.98 -8.89
CA GLU A 155 -37.77 19.95 -7.45
C GLU A 155 -36.64 20.74 -6.79
N MET A 156 -36.99 21.80 -6.07
CA MET A 156 -36.07 22.50 -5.17
C MET A 156 -35.80 21.57 -3.98
N THR A 157 -34.78 20.73 -4.10
CA THR A 157 -34.09 20.27 -2.89
C THR A 157 -33.48 21.51 -2.24
N GLU A 158 -33.68 21.70 -0.93
CA GLU A 158 -32.94 22.68 -0.16
C GLU A 158 -31.45 22.35 -0.29
N GLN A 159 -30.78 23.04 -1.23
CA GLN A 159 -29.39 22.80 -1.57
C GLN A 159 -28.52 23.50 -0.52
N LEU A 160 -27.93 22.68 0.36
CA LEU A 160 -26.54 22.86 0.76
C LEU A 160 -25.67 23.06 -0.51
N PRO A 161 -24.52 23.75 -0.41
CA PRO A 161 -23.80 24.34 -1.55
C PRO A 161 -23.44 23.33 -2.67
N PRO A 162 -23.17 23.80 -3.90
CA PRO A 162 -23.19 22.98 -5.10
C PRO A 162 -22.21 21.81 -5.01
N GLN A 163 -22.71 20.58 -5.01
CA GLN A 163 -21.89 19.38 -5.11
C GLN A 163 -21.50 19.16 -6.58
N SER A 164 -20.19 19.20 -6.82
CA SER A 164 -19.53 18.59 -7.98
C SER A 164 -19.97 17.14 -8.15
N ASP A 165 -19.95 16.64 -9.39
CA ASP A 165 -20.00 15.22 -9.77
C ASP A 165 -19.99 14.27 -8.57
N ASN A 166 -21.13 13.66 -8.24
CA ASN A 166 -21.34 12.87 -7.01
C ASN A 166 -20.25 11.81 -6.82
N PHE A 167 -19.14 12.21 -6.20
CA PHE A 167 -18.07 11.36 -5.78
C PHE A 167 -18.59 10.59 -4.57
N SER A 168 -18.84 9.28 -4.75
CA SER A 168 -19.15 8.36 -3.66
C SER A 168 -17.98 7.39 -3.50
N LEU A 169 -17.61 7.13 -2.24
CA LEU A 169 -16.67 6.10 -1.91
C LEU A 169 -17.39 4.77 -1.70
N LYS A 170 -16.83 3.70 -2.26
CA LYS A 170 -17.40 2.36 -2.13
C LYS A 170 -16.89 1.68 -0.86
N SER A 171 -17.77 1.45 0.11
CA SER A 171 -17.45 0.56 1.24
C SER A 171 -17.16 -0.85 0.73
N ASN A 172 -16.09 -1.47 1.22
CA ASN A 172 -15.60 -2.76 0.69
C ASN A 172 -15.12 -3.70 1.80
N LEU A 173 -15.88 -3.78 2.90
CA LEU A 173 -15.58 -4.70 4.02
C LEU A 173 -15.54 -6.18 3.59
N ASP A 174 -16.19 -6.55 2.49
CA ASP A 174 -16.11 -7.90 1.91
C ASP A 174 -14.70 -8.27 1.40
N GLU A 175 -13.80 -7.29 1.23
CA GLU A 175 -12.41 -7.50 0.81
C GLU A 175 -11.43 -7.69 1.99
N LEU A 176 -11.94 -7.76 3.23
CA LEU A 176 -11.11 -7.98 4.40
C LEU A 176 -10.47 -9.38 4.38
N PRO A 177 -9.21 -9.52 4.83
CA PRO A 177 -8.58 -10.83 4.90
C PRO A 177 -9.25 -11.70 5.98
N HIS A 178 -9.16 -13.02 5.81
CA HIS A 178 -9.74 -13.97 6.76
C HIS A 178 -9.25 -13.71 8.19
N GLN A 179 -10.19 -13.65 9.13
CA GLN A 179 -9.88 -13.45 10.54
C GLN A 179 -9.14 -14.68 11.10
N SER A 180 -7.89 -14.51 11.50
CA SER A 180 -7.16 -15.53 12.26
C SER A 180 -7.48 -15.41 13.75
N ILE A 181 -7.09 -16.42 14.55
CA ILE A 181 -7.22 -16.36 16.01
C ILE A 181 -6.46 -15.13 16.54
N PHE A 182 -7.17 -14.28 17.26
CA PHE A 182 -6.64 -13.05 17.83
C PHE A 182 -6.30 -13.25 19.31
N TYR A 183 -5.12 -12.80 19.72
CA TYR A 183 -4.60 -12.99 21.08
C TYR A 183 -4.27 -11.64 21.72
N GLY A 184 -4.80 -11.40 22.93
CA GLY A 184 -4.38 -10.29 23.77
C GLY A 184 -4.66 -8.89 23.20
N ARG A 185 -3.70 -7.98 23.42
CA ARG A 185 -3.67 -6.60 22.89
C ARG A 185 -4.81 -5.68 23.32
N LYS A 186 -5.40 -5.91 24.50
CA LYS A 186 -6.52 -5.09 25.02
C LYS A 186 -6.15 -3.61 25.18
N THR A 187 -4.94 -3.32 25.67
CA THR A 187 -4.41 -1.96 25.83
C THR A 187 -4.32 -1.23 24.51
N GLU A 188 -3.72 -1.87 23.50
CA GLU A 188 -3.55 -1.32 22.17
C GLU A 188 -4.91 -1.10 21.49
N LEU A 189 -5.82 -2.07 21.64
CA LEU A 189 -7.17 -2.00 21.08
C LEU A 189 -7.95 -0.83 21.68
N ASN A 190 -7.94 -0.68 23.01
CA ASN A 190 -8.59 0.43 23.69
C ASN A 190 -8.05 1.80 23.23
N GLN A 191 -6.73 1.92 23.06
CA GLN A 191 -6.13 3.16 22.58
C GLN A 191 -6.57 3.50 21.15
N LEU A 192 -6.58 2.51 20.25
CA LEU A 192 -6.99 2.74 18.86
C LEU A 192 -8.48 3.08 18.77
N LEU A 193 -9.33 2.42 19.58
CA LEU A 193 -10.74 2.76 19.70
C LEU A 193 -10.93 4.21 20.16
N GLU A 194 -10.19 4.65 21.18
CA GLU A 194 -10.23 6.04 21.66
C GLU A 194 -9.86 7.02 20.54
N TRP A 195 -8.75 6.76 19.84
CA TRP A 195 -8.32 7.61 18.73
C TRP A 195 -9.35 7.65 17.59
N LEU A 196 -9.90 6.50 17.17
CA LEU A 196 -10.87 6.44 16.08
C LEU A 196 -12.23 7.05 16.45
N SER A 197 -12.63 6.95 17.72
CA SER A 197 -13.86 7.56 18.22
C SER A 197 -13.80 9.09 18.19
N ASN A 198 -12.60 9.67 18.33
CA ASN A 198 -12.41 11.12 18.25
C ASN A 198 -12.47 11.63 16.80
N LYS A 199 -13.48 12.46 16.47
CA LYS A 199 -13.64 13.06 15.12
C LYS A 199 -12.52 14.01 14.70
N GLN A 200 -11.65 14.43 15.63
CA GLN A 200 -10.49 15.25 15.31
C GLN A 200 -9.30 14.43 14.81
N THR A 201 -9.25 13.13 15.11
CA THR A 201 -8.17 12.23 14.67
C THR A 201 -8.14 12.14 13.15
N LYS A 202 -7.04 12.60 12.55
CA LYS A 202 -6.89 12.63 11.08
C LYS A 202 -6.25 11.38 10.57
N VAL A 203 -5.15 11.00 11.20
CA VAL A 203 -4.31 9.93 10.71
C VAL A 203 -3.80 9.09 11.87
N ILE A 204 -3.84 7.77 11.69
CA ILE A 204 -3.21 6.81 12.58
C ILE A 204 -2.28 5.95 11.71
N LEU A 205 -1.02 5.80 12.13
CA LEU A 205 -0.10 4.81 11.56
C LEU A 205 0.08 3.68 12.56
N LEU A 206 -0.33 2.47 12.15
CA LEU A 206 -0.02 1.23 12.83
C LEU A 206 1.24 0.62 12.21
N SER A 207 2.34 0.67 12.95
CA SER A 207 3.63 0.17 12.51
C SER A 207 4.09 -1.06 13.31
N GLY A 208 5.09 -1.77 12.81
CA GLY A 208 5.70 -2.89 13.51
C GLY A 208 6.24 -3.95 12.56
N MET A 209 7.02 -4.90 13.08
CA MET A 209 7.69 -5.94 12.28
C MET A 209 6.70 -6.82 11.46
N ALA A 210 7.19 -7.41 10.37
CA ALA A 210 6.49 -8.46 9.61
C ALA A 210 5.92 -9.53 10.54
N GLY A 211 4.65 -9.92 10.38
CA GLY A 211 4.07 -11.01 11.18
C GLY A 211 3.81 -10.69 12.67
N ILE A 212 3.97 -9.43 13.11
CA ILE A 212 3.64 -9.03 14.50
C ILE A 212 2.12 -9.02 14.77
N GLY A 213 1.30 -9.08 13.71
CA GLY A 213 -0.17 -9.15 13.80
C GLY A 213 -0.90 -7.82 13.52
N LYS A 214 -0.30 -6.89 12.76
CA LYS A 214 -0.92 -5.57 12.46
C LYS A 214 -2.27 -5.71 11.73
N THR A 215 -2.31 -6.49 10.65
CA THR A 215 -3.53 -6.73 9.86
C THR A 215 -4.58 -7.44 10.69
N THR A 216 -4.22 -8.52 11.41
CA THR A 216 -5.15 -9.22 12.32
C THR A 216 -5.73 -8.29 13.39
N PHE A 217 -4.91 -7.38 13.92
CA PHE A 217 -5.35 -6.39 14.89
C PHE A 217 -6.39 -5.43 14.32
N ILE A 218 -6.20 -4.93 13.10
CA ILE A 218 -7.18 -4.06 12.44
C ILE A 218 -8.47 -4.79 12.06
N VAL A 219 -8.37 -6.03 11.55
CA VAL A 219 -9.56 -6.84 11.24
C VAL A 219 -10.41 -7.07 12.50
N ASN A 220 -9.78 -7.40 13.63
CA ASN A 220 -10.50 -7.57 14.90
C ASN A 220 -11.10 -6.26 15.43
N LEU A 221 -10.41 -5.13 15.23
CA LEU A 221 -10.90 -3.81 15.62
C LEU A 221 -12.16 -3.40 14.85
N LEU A 222 -12.22 -3.71 13.55
CA LEU A 222 -13.31 -3.29 12.66
C LEU A 222 -14.68 -3.78 13.13
N GLU A 223 -14.76 -4.97 13.71
CA GLU A 223 -15.99 -5.51 14.29
C GLU A 223 -16.62 -4.60 15.36
N GLN A 224 -15.82 -3.75 16.02
CA GLN A 224 -16.26 -2.89 17.14
C GLN A 224 -16.56 -1.45 16.71
N ILE A 225 -16.16 -1.04 15.50
CA ILE A 225 -16.25 0.37 15.05
C ILE A 225 -17.06 0.57 13.77
N THR A 226 -17.61 -0.50 13.20
CA THR A 226 -18.32 -0.43 11.91
C THR A 226 -19.43 0.62 11.93
N ASP A 227 -20.20 0.69 13.02
CA ASP A 227 -21.32 1.63 13.17
C ASP A 227 -20.88 3.10 13.44
N GLN A 228 -19.59 3.35 13.65
CA GLN A 228 -19.08 4.70 13.94
C GLN A 228 -18.73 5.50 12.68
N PHE A 229 -18.72 4.86 11.52
CA PHE A 229 -18.34 5.47 10.24
C PHE A 229 -19.43 5.23 9.19
N GLU A 230 -19.71 6.24 8.38
CA GLU A 230 -20.66 6.17 7.27
C GLU A 230 -20.12 5.30 6.12
N CYS A 231 -18.79 5.25 5.96
CA CYS A 231 -18.12 4.45 4.96
C CYS A 231 -16.75 3.98 5.48
N ILE A 232 -16.45 2.69 5.31
CA ILE A 232 -15.15 2.11 5.66
C ILE A 232 -14.57 1.48 4.40
N ILE A 233 -13.35 1.89 4.07
CA ILE A 233 -12.63 1.42 2.90
C ILE A 233 -11.37 0.73 3.37
N TYR A 234 -11.19 -0.51 2.96
CA TYR A 234 -9.99 -1.28 3.22
C TYR A 234 -9.33 -1.66 1.89
N LYS A 235 -8.09 -1.23 1.66
CA LYS A 235 -7.31 -1.67 0.48
C LYS A 235 -5.92 -2.11 0.91
N THR A 236 -5.47 -3.24 0.35
CA THR A 236 -4.07 -3.67 0.45
C THR A 236 -3.26 -3.10 -0.70
N LEU A 237 -2.06 -2.61 -0.39
CA LEU A 237 -1.11 -2.06 -1.33
C LEU A 237 -0.03 -3.07 -1.73
N SER A 238 -0.27 -4.38 -1.55
CA SER A 238 0.69 -5.45 -1.89
C SER A 238 1.19 -5.39 -3.34
N ASN A 239 0.38 -4.86 -4.26
CA ASN A 239 0.77 -4.51 -5.63
C ASN A 239 0.22 -3.10 -5.91
N PRO A 240 0.94 -2.05 -5.48
CA PRO A 240 0.39 -0.70 -5.53
C PRO A 240 0.24 -0.26 -6.98
N LYS A 241 -0.93 0.30 -7.30
CA LYS A 241 -1.18 0.87 -8.62
C LYS A 241 -0.67 2.31 -8.66
N PRO A 242 -0.34 2.87 -9.84
CA PRO A 242 -0.24 4.31 -10.01
C PRO A 242 -1.46 5.01 -9.40
N PHE A 243 -1.24 6.16 -8.77
CA PHE A 243 -2.27 6.82 -7.96
C PHE A 243 -3.57 7.10 -8.75
N SER A 244 -3.45 7.48 -10.02
CA SER A 244 -4.59 7.67 -10.94
C SER A 244 -5.46 6.43 -11.09
N LEU A 245 -4.87 5.23 -11.13
CA LEU A 245 -5.60 3.97 -11.23
C LEU A 245 -6.19 3.53 -9.89
N PHE A 246 -5.46 3.77 -8.80
CA PHE A 246 -5.97 3.51 -7.45
C PHE A 246 -7.22 4.33 -7.14
N TRP A 247 -7.29 5.57 -7.65
CA TRP A 247 -8.48 6.41 -7.55
C TRP A 247 -9.75 5.79 -8.13
N HIS A 248 -9.63 5.10 -9.26
CA HIS A 248 -10.77 4.39 -9.85
C HIS A 248 -11.25 3.22 -8.98
N ASP A 249 -10.36 2.59 -8.20
CA ASP A 249 -10.75 1.48 -7.31
C ASP A 249 -11.49 1.95 -6.05
N LEU A 250 -11.30 3.22 -5.65
CA LEU A 250 -11.94 3.80 -4.46
C LEU A 250 -13.36 4.33 -4.73
N THR A 251 -13.70 4.56 -6.00
CA THR A 251 -14.93 5.24 -6.41
C THR A 251 -15.88 4.30 -7.12
N GLU A 252 -17.18 4.57 -7.01
CA GLU A 252 -18.20 3.80 -7.72
C GLU A 252 -18.34 4.19 -9.21
N GLN A 253 -17.61 5.22 -9.67
CA GLN A 253 -17.81 5.82 -10.97
C GLN A 253 -16.55 5.77 -11.86
N SER A 254 -16.76 5.44 -13.13
CA SER A 254 -15.76 5.53 -14.20
C SER A 254 -15.65 6.98 -14.70
N THR A 255 -15.13 7.87 -13.88
CA THR A 255 -14.94 9.29 -14.23
C THR A 255 -13.49 9.53 -14.67
N ASN A 256 -13.30 10.45 -15.62
CA ASN A 256 -11.99 10.98 -16.01
C ASN A 256 -11.48 11.93 -14.91
N PHE A 257 -11.36 11.46 -13.67
CA PHE A 257 -10.77 12.27 -12.61
C PHE A 257 -9.31 12.56 -12.99
N THR A 258 -9.00 13.85 -13.00
CA THR A 258 -7.62 14.33 -12.88
C THR A 258 -7.04 13.81 -11.57
N GLU A 259 -5.73 13.69 -11.47
CA GLU A 259 -4.96 13.25 -10.27
C GLU A 259 -5.14 14.16 -9.02
N ASP A 260 -6.23 14.92 -8.94
CA ASP A 260 -6.53 15.89 -7.91
C ASP A 260 -7.12 15.19 -6.68
N ILE A 261 -6.48 15.39 -5.52
CA ILE A 261 -6.86 14.81 -4.24
C ILE A 261 -8.06 15.53 -3.62
N LYS A 262 -8.40 16.75 -4.07
CA LYS A 262 -9.49 17.55 -3.47
C LYS A 262 -10.83 16.81 -3.32
N PRO A 263 -11.32 16.03 -4.30
CA PRO A 263 -12.64 15.39 -4.18
C PRO A 263 -12.74 14.43 -2.98
N ILE A 264 -11.67 13.69 -2.63
CA ILE A 264 -11.72 12.76 -1.49
C ILE A 264 -11.76 13.53 -0.17
N ILE A 265 -11.04 14.66 -0.11
CA ILE A 265 -11.03 15.51 1.07
C ILE A 265 -12.38 16.20 1.26
N ASP A 266 -12.99 16.68 0.18
CA ASP A 266 -14.32 17.28 0.21
C ASP A 266 -15.37 16.24 0.64
N TYR A 267 -15.25 15.00 0.19
CA TYR A 267 -16.08 13.90 0.68
C TYR A 267 -15.85 13.61 2.16
N PHE A 268 -14.59 13.54 2.60
CA PHE A 268 -14.23 13.32 4.01
C PHE A 268 -14.71 14.42 4.95
N ARG A 269 -14.93 15.64 4.44
CA ARG A 269 -15.56 16.74 5.18
C ARG A 269 -17.04 16.48 5.42
N ASN A 270 -17.75 16.05 4.38
CA ASN A 270 -19.20 15.87 4.42
C ASN A 270 -19.63 14.53 5.03
N HIS A 271 -18.78 13.51 4.94
CA HIS A 271 -19.03 12.16 5.43
C HIS A 271 -17.95 11.73 6.41
N ARG A 272 -18.32 11.01 7.46
CA ARG A 272 -17.37 10.38 8.38
C ARG A 272 -16.92 9.03 7.83
N CYS A 273 -15.74 9.00 7.22
CA CYS A 273 -15.17 7.81 6.60
C CYS A 273 -13.92 7.31 7.34
N LEU A 274 -13.63 6.01 7.19
CA LEU A 274 -12.37 5.40 7.61
C LEU A 274 -11.68 4.80 6.38
N LEU A 275 -10.53 5.36 6.00
CA LEU A 275 -9.70 4.83 4.91
C LEU A 275 -8.53 4.02 5.50
N ILE A 276 -8.55 2.71 5.28
CA ILE A 276 -7.54 1.77 5.76
C ILE A 276 -6.68 1.31 4.58
N LEU A 277 -5.38 1.61 4.65
CA LEU A 277 -4.42 1.18 3.63
C LEU A 277 -3.36 0.29 4.26
N ASP A 278 -3.40 -1.00 3.91
CA ASP A 278 -2.48 -2.03 4.40
C ASP A 278 -1.26 -2.19 3.47
N ASN A 279 -0.12 -2.59 4.03
CA ASN A 279 1.18 -2.72 3.37
C ASN A 279 1.69 -1.40 2.74
N TRP A 280 1.61 -0.29 3.48
CA TRP A 280 2.09 1.02 3.01
C TRP A 280 3.58 1.03 2.62
N GLU A 281 4.39 0.17 3.22
CA GLU A 281 5.81 -0.01 2.89
C GLU A 281 6.06 -0.42 1.43
N GLU A 282 5.04 -0.89 0.70
CA GLU A 282 5.18 -1.18 -0.72
C GLU A 282 5.33 0.11 -1.53
N LEU A 283 4.89 1.27 -1.05
CA LEU A 283 5.08 2.54 -1.75
C LEU A 283 6.51 3.09 -1.63
N LEU A 284 7.32 2.53 -0.74
CA LEU A 284 8.62 3.05 -0.35
C LEU A 284 9.76 2.42 -1.16
N LYS A 285 10.89 3.11 -1.23
CA LYS A 285 12.09 2.66 -1.95
C LYS A 285 12.71 1.43 -1.28
N SER A 286 13.10 0.47 -2.09
CA SER A 286 13.96 -0.64 -1.70
C SER A 286 15.43 -0.27 -1.89
N GLU A 287 16.32 -0.91 -1.13
CA GLU A 287 17.78 -0.75 -1.23
C GLU A 287 18.30 0.67 -0.93
N ASN A 288 17.47 1.49 -0.27
CA ASN A 288 17.79 2.83 0.19
C ASN A 288 17.49 2.97 1.68
N LEU A 289 17.91 4.08 2.29
CA LEU A 289 17.44 4.45 3.61
C LEU A 289 15.90 4.55 3.61
N ALA A 290 15.30 4.10 4.69
CA ALA A 290 13.87 3.93 4.89
C ALA A 290 13.10 5.24 4.97
N GLY A 291 11.87 5.19 4.47
CA GLY A 291 10.85 6.20 4.63
C GLY A 291 10.60 7.05 3.39
N TYR A 292 11.35 6.86 2.30
CA TYR A 292 11.21 7.63 1.07
C TYR A 292 10.36 6.89 0.02
N TYR A 293 9.42 7.59 -0.60
CA TYR A 293 8.57 7.04 -1.66
C TYR A 293 9.34 6.76 -2.94
N ARG A 294 8.92 5.73 -3.68
CA ARG A 294 9.28 5.58 -5.09
C ARG A 294 8.66 6.72 -5.90
N GLN A 295 9.27 7.07 -7.03
CA GLN A 295 8.89 8.27 -7.79
C GLN A 295 7.44 8.19 -8.28
N GLU A 296 7.01 7.02 -8.71
CA GLU A 296 5.68 6.72 -9.24
C GLU A 296 4.56 6.66 -8.18
N TYR A 297 4.90 6.81 -6.89
CA TYR A 297 3.96 6.74 -5.77
C TYR A 297 4.01 7.97 -4.85
N GLN A 298 4.60 9.09 -5.30
CA GLN A 298 4.71 10.30 -4.47
C GLN A 298 3.34 10.88 -4.09
N GLU A 299 2.34 10.71 -4.96
CA GLU A 299 0.97 11.20 -4.81
C GLU A 299 0.24 10.52 -3.64
N TYR A 300 0.60 9.28 -3.29
CA TYR A 300 0.12 8.65 -2.05
C TYR A 300 0.60 9.39 -0.80
N GLY A 301 1.83 9.91 -0.84
CA GLY A 301 2.34 10.79 0.20
C GLY A 301 1.57 12.11 0.26
N GLU A 302 1.18 12.67 -0.89
CA GLU A 302 0.33 13.86 -0.90
C GLU A 302 -1.06 13.58 -0.31
N LEU A 303 -1.67 12.43 -0.63
CA LEU A 303 -2.92 11.98 -0.01
C LEU A 303 -2.79 11.93 1.52
N LEU A 304 -1.74 11.29 2.03
CA LEU A 304 -1.45 11.25 3.47
C LEU A 304 -1.36 12.66 4.08
N SER A 305 -0.66 13.58 3.42
CA SER A 305 -0.55 14.97 3.87
C SER A 305 -1.88 15.71 3.88
N GLN A 306 -2.69 15.55 2.84
CA GLN A 306 -3.99 16.21 2.73
C GLN A 306 -4.95 15.72 3.80
N ILE A 307 -5.00 14.41 4.05
CA ILE A 307 -5.79 13.85 5.15
C ILE A 307 -5.29 14.40 6.50
N ALA A 308 -3.98 14.41 6.73
CA ALA A 308 -3.42 14.87 8.01
C ALA A 308 -3.66 16.36 8.29
N LYS A 309 -3.61 17.22 7.26
CA LYS A 309 -3.55 18.69 7.43
C LYS A 309 -4.88 19.41 7.22
N THR A 310 -5.87 18.76 6.62
CA THR A 310 -7.15 19.41 6.32
C THR A 310 -8.21 19.19 7.39
N SER A 311 -9.13 20.15 7.51
CA SER A 311 -10.29 19.99 8.38
C SER A 311 -11.32 19.08 7.71
N HIS A 312 -11.73 18.02 8.41
CA HIS A 312 -12.68 16.97 8.03
C HIS A 312 -12.97 16.07 9.24
N GLN A 313 -13.98 15.20 9.17
CA GLN A 313 -14.39 14.31 10.28
C GLN A 313 -14.01 12.83 10.06
N SER A 314 -13.42 12.53 8.91
CA SER A 314 -12.88 11.21 8.53
C SER A 314 -11.50 10.94 9.12
N CYS A 315 -11.05 9.68 9.04
CA CYS A 315 -9.73 9.26 9.49
C CYS A 315 -9.04 8.34 8.46
N GLY A 316 -7.73 8.51 8.27
CA GLY A 316 -6.87 7.57 7.56
C GLY A 316 -6.10 6.68 8.53
N LEU A 317 -6.23 5.36 8.38
CA LEU A 317 -5.53 4.35 9.17
C LEU A 317 -4.58 3.57 8.27
N PHE A 318 -3.28 3.84 8.40
CA PHE A 318 -2.26 3.23 7.56
C PHE A 318 -1.55 2.13 8.34
N ILE A 319 -1.34 0.97 7.69
CA ILE A 319 -0.63 -0.15 8.29
C ILE A 319 0.68 -0.31 7.53
N SER A 320 1.80 -0.37 8.25
CA SER A 320 3.12 -0.45 7.62
C SER A 320 4.15 -1.25 8.41
N GLN A 321 5.06 -1.91 7.71
CA GLN A 321 6.32 -2.41 8.31
C GLN A 321 7.39 -1.32 8.46
N GLU A 322 7.29 -0.30 7.61
CA GLU A 322 8.26 0.78 7.50
C GLU A 322 7.58 2.14 7.64
N LYS A 323 8.03 2.94 8.61
CA LYS A 323 7.46 4.27 8.85
C LYS A 323 7.88 5.23 7.72
N PRO A 324 6.95 5.85 6.97
CA PRO A 324 7.30 6.84 5.96
C PRO A 324 7.84 8.10 6.65
N ILE A 325 8.88 8.72 6.07
CA ILE A 325 9.57 9.89 6.66
C ILE A 325 8.61 11.07 6.84
N GLN A 326 7.66 11.20 5.92
CA GLN A 326 6.61 12.20 5.96
C GLN A 326 5.76 12.09 7.23
N PHE A 327 5.57 10.88 7.77
CA PHE A 327 4.84 10.69 9.01
C PHE A 327 5.54 11.30 10.21
N GLU A 328 6.87 11.19 10.28
CA GLU A 328 7.67 11.82 11.34
C GLU A 328 7.54 13.35 11.28
N MET A 329 7.51 13.92 10.06
CA MET A 329 7.27 15.35 9.87
C MET A 329 5.87 15.78 10.31
N LEU A 330 4.85 14.93 10.13
CA LEU A 330 3.48 15.22 10.57
C LEU A 330 3.36 15.15 12.10
N LEU A 331 4.00 14.16 12.74
CA LEU A 331 4.04 14.03 14.20
C LEU A 331 4.65 15.27 14.89
N SER A 332 5.63 15.93 14.26
CA SER A 332 6.24 17.15 14.83
C SER A 332 5.37 18.41 14.74
N GLN A 333 4.24 18.37 14.01
CA GLN A 333 3.39 19.55 13.76
C GLN A 333 2.27 19.74 14.81
N GLN A 334 2.22 18.92 15.86
CA GLN A 334 1.17 18.98 16.91
C GLN A 334 -0.27 18.88 16.37
N ILE A 335 -0.43 18.22 15.23
CA ILE A 335 -1.73 17.86 14.64
C ILE A 335 -2.20 16.50 15.19
N PRO A 336 -3.51 16.18 15.15
CA PRO A 336 -4.06 14.92 15.67
C PRO A 336 -3.74 13.73 14.75
N VAL A 337 -2.45 13.42 14.69
CA VAL A 337 -1.81 12.32 13.98
C VAL A 337 -1.14 11.44 15.02
N TYR A 338 -1.43 10.14 15.00
CA TYR A 338 -0.99 9.20 16.02
C TYR A 338 -0.20 8.05 15.42
N LEU A 339 0.83 7.60 16.14
CA LEU A 339 1.64 6.44 15.79
C LEU A 339 1.49 5.40 16.88
N TRP A 340 1.17 4.16 16.49
CA TRP A 340 1.33 3.00 17.35
C TRP A 340 2.33 2.03 16.73
N ASP A 341 3.38 1.68 17.47
CA ASP A 341 4.41 0.72 17.05
C ASP A 341 4.18 -0.60 17.79
N LEU A 342 3.51 -1.55 17.13
CA LEU A 342 3.15 -2.82 17.71
C LEU A 342 4.38 -3.65 18.05
N LYS A 343 4.47 -4.04 19.32
CA LYS A 343 5.48 -4.94 19.86
C LYS A 343 4.94 -6.36 20.01
N GLY A 344 5.82 -7.25 20.49
CA GLY A 344 5.45 -8.62 20.85
C GLY A 344 4.32 -8.64 21.88
N LEU A 345 3.62 -9.77 21.97
CA LEU A 345 2.50 -9.94 22.90
C LEU A 345 2.97 -9.86 24.36
N ASP A 346 2.03 -9.56 25.24
CA ASP A 346 2.24 -9.80 26.66
C ASP A 346 2.46 -11.31 26.93
N PRO A 347 3.16 -11.68 28.02
CA PRO A 347 3.49 -13.07 28.31
C PRO A 347 2.28 -14.01 28.38
N ALA A 348 1.14 -13.57 28.90
CA ALA A 348 -0.05 -14.40 29.04
C ALA A 348 -0.67 -14.69 27.68
N SER A 349 -0.82 -13.68 26.82
CA SER A 349 -1.34 -13.85 25.47
C SER A 349 -0.40 -14.66 24.57
N ALA A 350 0.92 -14.55 24.77
CA ALA A 350 1.88 -15.38 24.04
C ALA A 350 1.80 -16.86 24.43
N LEU A 351 1.48 -17.18 25.68
CA LEU A 351 1.24 -18.57 26.13
C LEU A 351 0.01 -19.18 25.47
N GLN A 352 -1.06 -18.40 25.28
CA GLN A 352 -2.30 -18.86 24.64
C GLN A 352 -2.07 -19.44 23.24
N ILE A 353 -1.09 -18.92 22.48
CA ILE A 353 -0.72 -19.47 21.17
C ILE A 353 -0.37 -20.96 21.27
N PHE A 354 0.38 -21.35 22.29
CA PHE A 354 0.77 -22.73 22.52
C PHE A 354 -0.41 -23.54 23.04
N GLU A 355 -1.18 -22.99 23.99
CA GLU A 355 -2.34 -23.67 24.59
C GLU A 355 -3.36 -24.08 23.52
N HIS A 356 -3.65 -23.18 22.58
CA HIS A 356 -4.53 -23.44 21.42
C HIS A 356 -4.01 -24.56 20.53
N GLN A 357 -2.69 -24.79 20.48
CA GLN A 357 -2.10 -25.89 19.72
C GLN A 357 -2.01 -27.20 20.52
N GLY A 358 -2.43 -27.20 21.80
CA GLY A 358 -2.33 -28.33 22.72
C GLY A 358 -0.97 -28.43 23.40
N LEU A 359 -0.17 -27.36 23.38
CA LEU A 359 1.14 -27.23 24.02
C LEU A 359 0.98 -26.29 25.22
N GLY A 360 1.52 -26.56 26.41
CA GLY A 360 1.30 -25.60 27.52
C GLY A 360 1.42 -26.13 28.94
N LYS A 361 1.71 -27.42 29.12
CA LYS A 361 1.81 -28.03 30.46
C LYS A 361 3.16 -27.79 31.17
N ASP A 362 4.17 -27.28 30.48
CA ASP A 362 5.52 -27.04 31.02
C ASP A 362 5.84 -25.53 31.03
N THR A 363 5.61 -24.88 32.17
CA THR A 363 5.46 -23.43 32.24
C THR A 363 6.77 -22.64 32.15
N GLN A 364 7.88 -23.11 32.75
CA GLN A 364 9.12 -22.34 32.77
C GLN A 364 9.96 -22.53 31.49
N VAL A 365 10.00 -23.75 30.96
CA VAL A 365 10.67 -24.06 29.70
C VAL A 365 9.99 -23.34 28.54
N LEU A 366 8.65 -23.36 28.51
CA LEU A 366 7.86 -22.66 27.50
C LEU A 366 7.99 -21.14 27.61
N THR A 367 7.95 -20.58 28.82
CA THR A 367 8.16 -19.12 29.00
C THR A 367 9.53 -18.69 28.48
N ASN A 368 10.57 -19.50 28.74
CA ASN A 368 11.90 -19.25 28.20
C ASN A 368 11.95 -19.32 26.67
N LEU A 369 11.23 -20.28 26.07
CA LEU A 369 11.08 -20.40 24.61
C LEU A 369 10.45 -19.13 24.03
N ILE A 370 9.29 -18.74 24.57
CA ILE A 370 8.52 -17.58 24.11
C ILE A 370 9.36 -16.30 24.16
N ARG A 371 10.09 -16.11 25.26
CA ARG A 371 10.99 -14.96 25.44
C ARG A 371 12.10 -14.91 24.37
N ARG A 372 12.67 -16.06 23.99
CA ARG A 372 13.74 -16.13 22.96
C ARG A 372 13.24 -15.72 21.57
N TYR A 373 11.95 -15.88 21.29
CA TYR A 373 11.31 -15.39 20.07
C TYR A 373 10.65 -14.03 20.25
N SER A 374 11.02 -13.26 21.29
CA SER A 374 10.56 -11.89 21.53
C SER A 374 9.04 -11.73 21.55
N TYR A 375 8.31 -12.75 22.02
CA TYR A 375 6.84 -12.73 22.08
C TYR A 375 6.19 -12.45 20.71
N HIS A 376 6.86 -12.80 19.61
CA HIS A 376 6.45 -12.46 18.25
C HIS A 376 5.38 -13.43 17.72
N PRO A 377 4.11 -13.01 17.48
CA PRO A 377 3.00 -13.92 17.19
C PRO A 377 3.18 -14.83 15.98
N GLY A 378 3.59 -14.28 14.83
CA GLY A 378 3.81 -15.07 13.61
C GLY A 378 4.86 -16.18 13.82
N VAL A 379 6.03 -15.80 14.34
CA VAL A 379 7.12 -16.74 14.65
C VAL A 379 6.72 -17.76 15.72
N LEU A 380 6.02 -17.34 16.80
CA LEU A 380 5.57 -18.28 17.84
C LEU A 380 4.58 -19.31 17.31
N ASN A 381 3.66 -18.91 16.42
CA ASN A 381 2.75 -19.86 15.77
C ASN A 381 3.49 -20.91 14.95
N LEU A 382 4.53 -20.51 14.19
CA LEU A 382 5.38 -21.45 13.45
C LEU A 382 6.15 -22.38 14.38
N VAL A 383 6.75 -21.84 15.45
CA VAL A 383 7.50 -22.66 16.41
C VAL A 383 6.59 -23.67 17.12
N ALA A 384 5.37 -23.26 17.50
CA ALA A 384 4.38 -24.16 18.07
C ALA A 384 3.98 -25.28 17.08
N GLN A 385 3.83 -24.95 15.79
CA GLN A 385 3.56 -25.93 14.74
C GLN A 385 4.73 -26.92 14.58
N ASP A 386 5.96 -26.43 14.49
CA ASP A 386 7.17 -27.25 14.40
C ASP A 386 7.26 -28.21 15.60
N ILE A 387 7.05 -27.72 16.83
CA ILE A 387 7.07 -28.56 18.04
C ILE A 387 6.01 -29.65 17.97
N LYS A 388 4.81 -29.32 17.51
CA LYS A 388 3.70 -30.26 17.42
C LYS A 388 3.96 -31.34 16.36
N GLN A 389 4.41 -30.94 15.17
CA GLN A 389 4.54 -31.81 14.00
C GLN A 389 5.84 -32.61 14.00
N GLU A 390 6.98 -31.97 14.28
CA GLU A 390 8.30 -32.57 14.14
C GLU A 390 8.79 -33.22 15.45
N PHE A 391 8.24 -32.81 16.59
CA PHE A 391 8.68 -33.27 17.92
C PHE A 391 7.55 -33.89 18.75
N ASN A 392 6.39 -34.20 18.15
CA ASN A 392 5.22 -34.78 18.83
C ASN A 392 4.81 -34.02 20.11
N GLY A 393 4.95 -32.69 20.10
CA GLY A 393 4.64 -31.83 21.24
C GLY A 393 5.73 -31.75 22.32
N ASN A 394 6.90 -32.35 22.10
CA ASN A 394 7.99 -32.37 23.08
C ASN A 394 8.91 -31.14 22.96
N ILE A 395 8.62 -30.12 23.78
CA ILE A 395 9.39 -28.85 23.83
C ILE A 395 10.85 -29.09 24.22
N LEU A 396 11.14 -30.06 25.10
CA LEU A 396 12.51 -30.36 25.52
C LEU A 396 13.34 -30.95 24.38
N GLN A 397 12.74 -31.81 23.54
CA GLN A 397 13.42 -32.34 22.35
C GLN A 397 13.73 -31.24 21.33
N TYR A 398 12.82 -30.28 21.13
CA TYR A 398 13.08 -29.10 20.31
C TYR A 398 14.34 -28.35 20.77
N PHE A 399 14.46 -28.13 22.08
CA PHE A 399 15.63 -27.44 22.66
C PHE A 399 16.95 -28.19 22.55
N LYS A 400 16.93 -29.52 22.40
CA LYS A 400 18.15 -30.30 22.18
C LYS A 400 18.84 -29.96 20.86
N GLN A 401 18.08 -29.50 19.85
CA GLN A 401 18.63 -29.13 18.55
C GLN A 401 19.38 -27.80 18.60
N SER A 402 18.78 -26.81 19.25
CA SER A 402 19.36 -25.48 19.45
C SER A 402 18.61 -24.75 20.55
N SER A 403 19.30 -23.87 21.28
CA SER A 403 18.64 -22.94 22.19
C SER A 403 17.68 -21.99 21.46
N LEU A 404 17.93 -21.72 20.18
CA LEU A 404 17.10 -20.87 19.32
C LEU A 404 17.21 -21.39 17.88
N LEU A 405 16.16 -22.04 17.41
CA LEU A 405 16.08 -22.57 16.06
C LEU A 405 15.44 -21.51 15.15
N VAL A 406 16.01 -21.31 13.97
CA VAL A 406 15.41 -20.48 12.92
C VAL A 406 15.29 -21.39 11.71
N SER A 407 14.09 -21.91 11.46
CA SER A 407 13.78 -22.73 10.29
C SER A 407 13.68 -21.87 9.03
N ASP A 408 13.63 -22.51 7.86
CA ASP A 408 13.50 -21.80 6.57
C ASP A 408 12.22 -20.94 6.52
N VAL A 409 11.13 -21.41 7.14
CA VAL A 409 9.86 -20.68 7.19
C VAL A 409 9.99 -19.41 8.05
N ILE A 410 10.65 -19.50 9.21
CA ILE A 410 10.93 -18.32 10.05
C ILE A 410 11.86 -17.35 9.33
N SER A 411 12.83 -17.88 8.57
CA SER A 411 13.77 -17.09 7.77
C SER A 411 13.07 -16.21 6.75
N ASN A 412 11.94 -16.65 6.17
CA ASN A 412 11.18 -15.86 5.18
C ASN A 412 10.71 -14.51 5.72
N TYR A 413 10.28 -14.42 6.99
CA TYR A 413 9.92 -13.14 7.61
C TYR A 413 11.10 -12.17 7.69
N ILE A 414 12.30 -12.72 7.88
CA ILE A 414 13.53 -11.94 8.00
C ILE A 414 14.00 -11.53 6.60
N ILE A 415 14.01 -12.47 5.64
CA ILE A 415 14.45 -12.23 4.26
C ILE A 415 13.66 -11.09 3.63
N GLN A 416 12.33 -11.09 3.74
CA GLN A 416 11.47 -10.04 3.18
C GLN A 416 11.80 -8.64 3.74
N ALA A 417 12.09 -8.53 5.03
CA ALA A 417 12.51 -7.27 5.62
C ALA A 417 13.92 -6.85 5.14
N PHE A 418 14.77 -7.82 4.81
CA PHE A 418 16.17 -7.59 4.46
C PHE A 418 16.36 -7.20 3.00
N THR A 419 15.49 -7.63 2.08
CA THR A 419 15.59 -7.26 0.66
C THR A 419 15.40 -5.77 0.40
N LYS A 420 14.79 -5.02 1.33
CA LYS A 420 14.58 -3.58 1.20
C LYS A 420 15.73 -2.74 1.79
N LEU A 421 16.69 -3.34 2.49
CA LEU A 421 17.74 -2.62 3.22
C LEU A 421 18.80 -2.02 2.30
N SER A 422 19.32 -0.86 2.68
CA SER A 422 20.53 -0.30 2.07
C SER A 422 21.78 -1.10 2.44
N SER A 423 22.87 -0.90 1.71
CA SER A 423 24.18 -1.49 2.04
C SER A 423 24.67 -1.10 3.44
N GLN A 424 24.47 0.16 3.84
CA GLN A 424 24.84 0.67 5.16
C GLN A 424 24.00 0.01 6.27
N GLU A 425 22.70 -0.17 6.04
CA GLU A 425 21.80 -0.86 6.97
C GLU A 425 22.22 -2.32 7.17
N ILE A 426 22.57 -3.01 6.06
CA ILE A 426 23.06 -4.38 6.08
C ILE A 426 24.36 -4.49 6.90
N ASP A 427 25.31 -3.57 6.71
CA ASP A 427 26.57 -3.56 7.44
C ASP A 427 26.35 -3.41 8.96
N ILE A 428 25.51 -2.47 9.37
CA ILE A 428 25.19 -2.26 10.79
C ILE A 428 24.45 -3.48 11.36
N ILE A 429 23.48 -4.05 10.64
CA ILE A 429 22.77 -5.25 11.09
C ILE A 429 23.72 -6.45 11.25
N TYR A 430 24.65 -6.66 10.32
CA TYR A 430 25.66 -7.71 10.47
C TYR A 430 26.50 -7.51 11.71
N PHE A 431 26.91 -6.27 11.99
CA PHE A 431 27.71 -5.98 13.17
C PHE A 431 26.92 -6.21 14.47
N LEU A 432 25.68 -5.72 14.54
CA LEU A 432 24.77 -5.98 15.66
C LEU A 432 24.50 -7.49 15.87
N ALA A 433 24.60 -8.28 14.80
CA ALA A 433 24.40 -9.72 14.87
C ALA A 433 25.57 -10.49 15.50
N ILE A 434 26.79 -9.96 15.38
CA ILE A 434 28.01 -10.63 15.83
C ILE A 434 28.52 -10.15 17.19
N VAL A 435 28.02 -9.04 17.72
CA VAL A 435 28.37 -8.56 19.07
C VAL A 435 27.58 -9.27 20.17
N THR A 436 28.09 -9.27 21.40
CA THR A 436 27.43 -9.90 22.56
C THR A 436 26.48 -8.95 23.28
N GLU A 437 26.87 -7.70 23.41
CA GLU A 437 26.16 -6.65 24.16
C GLU A 437 25.35 -5.73 23.23
N ASN A 438 24.49 -4.90 23.82
CA ASN A 438 23.82 -3.82 23.09
C ASN A 438 24.83 -2.70 22.79
N LEU A 439 24.71 -2.06 21.64
CA LEU A 439 25.66 -1.03 21.21
C LEU A 439 25.09 0.38 21.33
N SER A 440 25.90 1.33 21.80
CA SER A 440 25.59 2.75 21.68
C SER A 440 25.93 3.29 20.30
N GLN A 441 25.42 4.48 19.97
CA GLN A 441 25.77 5.15 18.71
C GLN A 441 27.26 5.50 18.63
N GLU A 442 27.91 5.77 19.76
CA GLU A 442 29.34 6.10 19.81
C GLU A 442 30.21 4.87 19.51
N GLN A 443 29.83 3.71 20.05
CA GLN A 443 30.50 2.44 19.72
C GLN A 443 30.35 2.09 18.23
N LEU A 444 29.18 2.31 17.64
CA LEU A 444 29.00 2.12 16.19
C LEU A 444 29.88 3.07 15.37
N LYS A 445 30.03 4.33 15.80
CA LYS A 445 30.95 5.29 15.15
C LYS A 445 32.39 4.80 15.14
N GLN A 446 32.89 4.28 16.27
CA GLN A 446 34.27 3.78 16.37
C GLN A 446 34.56 2.58 15.45
N VAL A 447 33.54 1.79 15.12
CA VAL A 447 33.70 0.62 14.23
C VAL A 447 33.68 1.04 12.75
N PHE A 448 32.82 2.00 12.41
CA PHE A 448 32.52 2.32 11.03
C PHE A 448 33.17 3.63 10.54
N ASP A 449 33.93 4.34 11.37
CA ASP A 449 34.57 5.64 11.04
C ASP A 449 35.48 5.60 9.80
N HIS A 450 36.08 4.44 9.50
CA HIS A 450 36.97 4.27 8.37
C HIS A 450 36.28 4.36 7.00
N TYR A 451 34.94 4.26 6.93
CA TYR A 451 34.19 4.42 5.67
C TYR A 451 32.79 5.04 5.77
N LEU A 452 32.23 5.21 6.98
CA LEU A 452 30.97 5.92 7.21
C LEU A 452 31.20 7.16 8.05
N SER A 453 30.58 8.26 7.65
CA SER A 453 30.57 9.47 8.48
C SER A 453 29.66 9.31 9.70
N GLY A 454 29.85 10.15 10.73
CA GLY A 454 28.97 10.15 11.89
C GLY A 454 27.50 10.47 11.56
N THR A 455 27.25 11.21 10.47
CA THR A 455 25.91 11.49 9.95
C THR A 455 25.32 10.29 9.23
N ASP A 456 26.11 9.57 8.43
CA ASP A 456 25.66 8.34 7.75
C ASP A 456 25.20 7.29 8.77
N ILE A 457 25.95 7.13 9.85
CA ILE A 457 25.61 6.19 10.94
C ILE A 457 24.32 6.62 11.62
N LEU A 458 24.15 7.92 11.92
CA LEU A 458 22.92 8.43 12.53
C LEU A 458 21.71 8.15 11.64
N ASP A 459 21.80 8.46 10.35
CA ASP A 459 20.68 8.30 9.42
C ASP A 459 20.40 6.83 9.10
N THR A 460 21.43 5.98 9.07
CA THR A 460 21.28 4.52 8.99
C THR A 460 20.55 3.96 10.22
N MET A 461 20.88 4.44 11.42
CA MET A 461 20.20 4.00 12.64
C MET A 461 18.74 4.47 12.70
N LYS A 462 18.44 5.71 12.27
CA LYS A 462 17.06 6.18 12.10
C LYS A 462 16.30 5.31 11.09
N SER A 463 16.96 4.96 9.98
CA SER A 463 16.41 4.11 8.94
C SER A 463 16.00 2.73 9.49
N LEU A 464 16.90 2.05 10.20
CA LEU A 464 16.63 0.77 10.85
C LEU A 464 15.51 0.86 11.91
N LYS A 465 15.41 1.99 12.63
CA LYS A 465 14.31 2.27 13.56
C LYS A 465 12.97 2.38 12.84
N ARG A 466 12.91 3.02 11.66
CA ARG A 466 11.68 3.13 10.86
C ARG A 466 11.19 1.77 10.38
N ARG A 467 12.10 0.84 10.11
CA ARG A 467 11.82 -0.55 9.71
C ARG A 467 11.43 -1.47 10.88
N SER A 468 11.41 -0.96 12.12
CA SER A 468 11.09 -1.73 13.32
C SER A 468 12.00 -2.97 13.54
N LEU A 469 13.25 -2.91 13.09
CA LEU A 469 14.22 -4.01 13.18
C LEU A 469 15.11 -3.95 14.43
N LEU A 470 15.10 -2.82 15.15
CA LEU A 470 15.93 -2.58 16.33
C LEU A 470 15.11 -2.68 17.62
N ILE A 471 15.73 -3.29 18.62
CA ILE A 471 15.35 -3.14 20.03
C ILE A 471 16.16 -1.98 20.60
N GLN A 472 15.49 -1.11 21.36
CA GLN A 472 16.12 0.03 22.03
C GLN A 472 15.99 -0.16 23.53
N ASP A 473 17.11 -0.15 24.21
CA ASP A 473 17.16 -0.11 25.66
C ASP A 473 17.72 1.25 26.08
N ALA A 474 16.85 2.05 26.68
CA ALA A 474 17.21 3.35 27.24
C ALA A 474 17.57 3.16 28.72
N ASN A 475 18.87 3.19 29.01
CA ASN A 475 19.34 3.39 30.38
C ASN A 475 19.43 4.90 30.64
N ASN A 476 19.55 5.32 31.90
CA ASN A 476 19.60 6.76 32.27
C ASN A 476 20.76 7.55 31.61
N THR A 477 21.77 6.87 31.05
CA THR A 477 22.99 7.50 30.52
C THR A 477 23.09 7.48 28.99
N GLU A 478 22.56 6.46 28.31
CA GLU A 478 22.63 6.33 26.85
C GLU A 478 21.57 5.38 26.28
N ILE A 479 21.23 5.58 24.99
CA ILE A 479 20.39 4.66 24.22
C ILE A 479 21.28 3.61 23.59
N THR A 480 20.99 2.35 23.87
CA THR A 480 21.68 1.20 23.28
C THR A 480 20.75 0.43 22.36
N TYR A 481 21.34 -0.23 21.36
CA TYR A 481 20.62 -0.90 20.27
C TYR A 481 21.02 -2.36 20.16
N SER A 482 20.04 -3.21 19.85
CA SER A 482 20.25 -4.61 19.52
C SER A 482 19.22 -5.11 18.51
N LEU A 483 19.41 -6.35 18.04
CA LEU A 483 18.45 -7.05 17.18
C LEU A 483 17.60 -8.01 18.04
N PRO A 484 16.32 -8.25 17.67
CA PRO A 484 15.56 -9.37 18.21
C PRO A 484 16.35 -10.68 18.14
N PRO A 485 16.34 -11.55 19.17
CA PRO A 485 17.27 -12.67 19.25
C PRO A 485 17.18 -13.64 18.08
N PHE A 486 15.97 -13.88 17.54
CA PHE A 486 15.78 -14.75 16.38
C PHE A 486 16.33 -14.13 15.09
N ILE A 487 16.22 -12.79 14.92
CA ILE A 487 16.89 -12.07 13.84
C ILE A 487 18.40 -12.14 14.04
N LYS A 488 18.89 -11.82 15.24
CA LYS A 488 20.32 -11.89 15.60
C LYS A 488 20.92 -13.25 15.24
N LYS A 489 20.21 -14.34 15.57
CA LYS A 489 20.61 -15.72 15.26
C LYS A 489 20.68 -15.98 13.76
N TYR A 490 19.66 -15.60 13.01
CA TYR A 490 19.62 -15.76 11.56
C TYR A 490 20.75 -14.98 10.87
N VAL A 491 20.86 -13.69 11.18
CA VAL A 491 21.85 -12.80 10.59
C VAL A 491 23.27 -13.21 10.94
N SER A 492 23.51 -13.67 12.17
CA SER A 492 24.83 -14.20 12.57
C SER A 492 25.22 -15.42 11.74
N ASN A 493 24.28 -16.33 11.45
CA ASN A 493 24.55 -17.46 10.58
C ASN A 493 24.85 -16.97 9.16
N LEU A 494 24.02 -16.08 8.59
CA LEU A 494 24.20 -15.50 7.26
C LEU A 494 25.55 -14.77 7.12
N PHE A 495 25.95 -14.02 8.16
CA PHE A 495 27.25 -13.36 8.24
C PHE A 495 28.37 -14.38 8.09
N VAL A 496 28.34 -15.46 8.87
CA VAL A 496 29.37 -16.52 8.81
C VAL A 496 29.45 -17.11 7.40
N GLU A 497 28.32 -17.34 6.72
CA GLU A 497 28.34 -17.86 5.34
C GLU A 497 29.00 -16.88 4.37
N LYS A 498 28.57 -15.61 4.38
CA LYS A 498 29.11 -14.59 3.49
C LYS A 498 30.58 -14.29 3.77
N PHE A 499 30.96 -14.24 5.04
CA PHE A 499 32.35 -14.02 5.47
C PHE A 499 33.26 -15.16 4.99
N CYS A 500 32.84 -16.42 5.17
CA CYS A 500 33.58 -17.58 4.65
C CYS A 500 33.68 -17.54 3.11
N ALA A 501 32.60 -17.19 2.42
CA ALA A 501 32.61 -17.06 0.96
C ALA A 501 33.58 -15.97 0.49
N ASN A 502 33.65 -14.83 1.19
CA ASN A 502 34.65 -13.78 0.90
C ASN A 502 36.08 -14.29 1.10
N ILE A 503 36.37 -15.03 2.18
CA ILE A 503 37.70 -15.65 2.39
C ILE A 503 38.05 -16.60 1.26
N ILE A 504 37.15 -17.53 0.92
CA ILE A 504 37.39 -18.52 -0.15
C ILE A 504 37.60 -17.83 -1.50
N ALA A 505 36.80 -16.81 -1.81
CA ALA A 505 36.95 -16.04 -3.04
C ALA A 505 38.32 -15.35 -3.11
N VAL A 506 38.77 -14.75 -2.00
CA VAL A 506 40.08 -14.09 -1.92
C VAL A 506 41.23 -15.10 -2.02
N ILE A 507 41.12 -16.26 -1.36
CA ILE A 507 42.09 -17.36 -1.49
C ILE A 507 42.24 -17.82 -2.94
N LYS A 508 41.11 -18.00 -3.65
CA LYS A 508 41.10 -18.50 -5.04
C LYS A 508 41.57 -17.46 -6.05
N THR A 509 41.14 -16.21 -5.91
CA THR A 509 41.36 -15.16 -6.92
C THR A 509 42.60 -14.33 -6.67
N LYS A 510 43.10 -14.30 -5.42
CA LYS A 510 44.18 -13.40 -4.98
C LYS A 510 43.91 -11.92 -5.31
N ASN A 511 42.63 -11.53 -5.36
CA ASN A 511 42.20 -10.17 -5.66
C ASN A 511 41.64 -9.49 -4.40
N TRP A 512 42.17 -8.29 -4.09
CA TRP A 512 41.84 -7.51 -2.90
C TRP A 512 40.83 -6.37 -3.13
N GLN A 513 40.31 -6.21 -4.34
CA GLN A 513 39.39 -5.11 -4.66
C GLN A 513 37.98 -5.34 -4.09
N ASN A 514 37.54 -6.60 -3.97
CA ASN A 514 36.18 -6.99 -3.55
C ASN A 514 36.20 -7.92 -2.33
N ILE A 515 36.90 -7.52 -1.26
CA ILE A 515 37.02 -8.34 -0.04
C ILE A 515 35.78 -8.26 0.88
N GLY A 516 34.78 -7.46 0.53
CA GLY A 516 33.44 -7.47 1.15
C GLY A 516 33.49 -7.27 2.67
N LEU A 517 32.84 -8.19 3.40
CA LEU A 517 32.74 -8.16 4.87
C LEU A 517 34.11 -8.21 5.56
N LEU A 518 35.15 -8.72 4.88
CA LEU A 518 36.51 -8.72 5.42
C LEU A 518 37.06 -7.31 5.59
N ARG A 519 36.59 -6.35 4.78
CA ARG A 519 36.99 -4.94 4.86
C ARG A 519 36.27 -4.23 6.00
N THR A 520 34.96 -4.45 6.11
CA THR A 520 34.04 -3.62 6.89
C THR A 520 33.76 -4.16 8.29
N HIS A 521 33.93 -5.46 8.53
CA HIS A 521 33.60 -6.09 9.82
C HIS A 521 34.83 -6.70 10.49
N PRO A 522 35.20 -6.27 11.72
CA PRO A 522 36.25 -6.91 12.48
C PRO A 522 35.78 -8.24 13.10
N LEU A 523 36.67 -9.22 13.20
CA LEU A 523 36.51 -10.43 14.03
C LEU A 523 37.11 -10.28 15.42
N VAL A 524 38.01 -9.32 15.60
CA VAL A 524 38.57 -8.90 16.87
C VAL A 524 38.61 -7.38 16.89
N TYR A 525 38.14 -6.79 17.99
CA TYR A 525 38.12 -5.33 18.08
C TYR A 525 39.55 -4.82 18.29
N PRO A 526 40.00 -3.78 17.57
CA PRO A 526 41.38 -3.29 17.69
C PRO A 526 41.74 -2.80 19.10
N ASN A 527 40.74 -2.38 19.88
CA ASN A 527 40.93 -1.99 21.28
C ASN A 527 40.74 -3.21 22.20
N PRO A 528 41.82 -3.74 22.83
CA PRO A 528 41.76 -4.96 23.64
C PRO A 528 40.91 -4.82 24.91
N ASN A 529 40.61 -3.59 25.35
CA ASN A 529 39.80 -3.34 26.54
C ASN A 529 38.29 -3.36 26.26
N ASN A 530 37.86 -3.53 25.00
CA ASN A 530 36.46 -3.41 24.59
C ASN A 530 36.10 -4.49 23.56
N ASN A 531 36.17 -5.76 23.97
CA ASN A 531 35.97 -6.88 23.06
C ASN A 531 34.47 -7.19 22.88
N LEU A 532 33.82 -6.44 21.98
CA LEU A 532 32.38 -6.50 21.76
C LEU A 532 31.92 -7.76 21.01
N ILE A 533 32.81 -8.36 20.22
CA ILE A 533 32.50 -9.45 19.27
C ILE A 533 32.33 -10.78 20.01
N ASN A 534 31.38 -11.59 19.56
CA ASN A 534 31.11 -12.90 20.14
C ASN A 534 32.34 -13.83 20.02
N PRO A 535 32.91 -14.31 21.14
CA PRO A 535 34.14 -15.11 21.13
C PRO A 535 33.97 -16.45 20.43
N LYS A 536 32.74 -16.95 20.27
CA LYS A 536 32.46 -18.20 19.53
C LYS A 536 32.38 -18.01 18.01
N LEU A 537 32.41 -16.77 17.51
CA LEU A 537 32.26 -16.47 16.09
C LEU A 537 33.42 -17.00 15.26
N SER A 538 34.66 -16.80 15.72
CA SER A 538 35.87 -17.25 15.04
C SER A 538 35.90 -18.76 14.89
N ASN A 539 35.57 -19.50 15.95
CA ASN A 539 35.48 -20.96 15.89
C ASN A 539 34.46 -21.42 14.83
N LYS A 540 33.27 -20.81 14.79
CA LYS A 540 32.27 -21.14 13.75
C LYS A 540 32.76 -20.87 12.32
N ILE A 541 33.48 -19.77 12.12
CA ILE A 541 34.08 -19.42 10.82
C ILE A 541 35.13 -20.46 10.44
N ILE A 542 36.03 -20.80 11.37
CA ILE A 542 37.10 -21.79 11.16
C ILE A 542 36.50 -23.16 10.83
N ASP A 543 35.57 -23.65 11.64
CA ASP A 543 34.91 -24.94 11.43
C ASP A 543 34.25 -25.00 10.04
N LYS A 544 33.57 -23.91 9.63
CA LYS A 544 32.93 -23.84 8.31
C LYS A 544 33.95 -23.78 7.18
N LEU A 545 35.03 -23.02 7.33
CA LEU A 545 36.11 -22.97 6.33
C LEU A 545 36.78 -24.33 6.15
N ILE A 546 37.06 -25.05 7.24
CA ILE A 546 37.63 -26.40 7.19
C ILE A 546 36.70 -27.34 6.41
N ASN A 547 35.40 -27.31 6.73
CA ASN A 547 34.40 -28.15 6.07
C ASN A 547 34.21 -27.82 4.57
N LEU A 548 34.31 -26.55 4.18
CA LEU A 548 34.10 -26.12 2.79
C LEU A 548 35.32 -26.34 1.88
N ASN A 549 36.50 -26.59 2.45
CA ASN A 549 37.75 -26.37 1.75
C ASN A 549 38.70 -27.58 1.71
N CYS A 550 38.21 -28.83 1.91
CA CYS A 550 38.85 -30.17 1.81
C CYS A 550 40.36 -30.27 1.44
N SER A 551 41.21 -29.46 2.05
CA SER A 551 42.65 -29.35 1.80
C SER A 551 43.28 -28.99 3.14
N GLU A 552 44.28 -29.75 3.53
CA GLU A 552 44.86 -29.77 4.88
C GLU A 552 45.62 -28.49 5.28
N ASP A 553 45.52 -27.39 4.52
CA ASP A 553 46.40 -26.24 4.78
C ASP A 553 45.74 -24.85 4.66
N LEU A 554 44.59 -24.68 5.30
CA LEU A 554 43.98 -23.36 5.52
C LEU A 554 44.97 -22.39 6.18
N TYR A 555 45.82 -22.88 7.10
CA TYR A 555 46.83 -22.06 7.77
C TYR A 555 47.83 -21.46 6.78
N THR A 556 48.47 -22.27 5.93
CA THR A 556 49.41 -21.76 4.91
C THR A 556 48.72 -20.90 3.87
N GLN A 557 47.46 -21.21 3.50
CA GLN A 557 46.71 -20.35 2.59
C GLN A 557 46.52 -18.95 3.17
N LEU A 558 46.17 -18.82 4.45
CA LEU A 558 46.04 -17.53 5.12
C LEU A 558 47.40 -16.82 5.28
N GLN A 559 48.47 -17.56 5.56
CA GLN A 559 49.83 -17.01 5.63
C GLN A 559 50.31 -16.48 4.27
N ASP A 560 50.03 -17.19 3.17
CA ASP A 560 50.30 -16.72 1.80
C ASP A 560 49.52 -15.44 1.49
N LEU A 561 48.29 -15.30 1.98
CA LEU A 561 47.56 -14.03 1.86
C LEU A 561 48.27 -12.91 2.61
N LEU A 562 48.67 -13.13 3.87
CA LEU A 562 49.37 -12.11 4.66
C LEU A 562 50.70 -11.68 4.05
N PHE A 563 51.45 -12.62 3.47
CA PHE A 563 52.72 -12.32 2.81
C PHE A 563 52.56 -11.44 1.56
N LYS A 564 51.45 -11.60 0.83
CA LYS A 564 51.13 -10.86 -0.40
C LYS A 564 50.44 -9.52 -0.16
N LEU A 565 50.12 -9.19 1.09
CA LEU A 565 49.58 -7.89 1.44
C LEU A 565 50.71 -6.84 1.40
N ASP A 566 50.79 -6.09 0.31
CA ASP A 566 51.52 -4.83 0.33
C ASP A 566 50.87 -3.89 1.35
N SER A 567 51.68 -3.15 2.10
CA SER A 567 51.30 -2.18 3.14
C SER A 567 50.54 -0.97 2.58
N SER A 568 49.48 -1.24 1.85
CA SER A 568 48.62 -0.30 1.16
C SER A 568 47.53 0.18 2.11
N SER A 569 47.41 1.49 2.23
CA SER A 569 46.32 2.14 2.95
C SER A 569 44.99 1.81 2.26
N GLY A 570 44.00 1.35 3.04
CA GLY A 570 42.63 1.14 2.55
C GLY A 570 42.08 -0.29 2.64
N LEU A 571 42.75 -1.25 3.29
CA LEU A 571 42.23 -2.62 3.43
C LEU A 571 41.21 -2.81 4.58
N GLY A 572 40.88 -1.75 5.33
CA GLY A 572 39.96 -1.82 6.47
C GLY A 572 40.41 -2.88 7.48
N TYR A 573 39.50 -3.76 7.89
CA TYR A 573 39.76 -4.84 8.85
C TYR A 573 40.40 -6.09 8.25
N PHE A 574 40.69 -6.13 6.95
CA PHE A 574 41.11 -7.34 6.26
C PHE A 574 42.35 -7.98 6.90
N GLN A 575 43.42 -7.21 7.07
CA GLN A 575 44.69 -7.71 7.60
C GLN A 575 44.53 -8.23 9.03
N ILE A 576 43.79 -7.52 9.87
CA ILE A 576 43.52 -7.90 11.27
C ILE A 576 42.72 -9.21 11.30
N ASN A 577 41.71 -9.34 10.45
CA ASN A 577 40.86 -10.52 10.36
C ASN A 577 41.66 -11.77 9.96
N ILE A 578 42.47 -11.67 8.90
CA ILE A 578 43.28 -12.81 8.43
C ILE A 578 44.35 -13.18 9.46
N SER A 579 45.02 -12.19 10.06
CA SER A 579 46.01 -12.42 11.13
C SER A 579 45.38 -13.12 12.34
N TYR A 580 44.20 -12.66 12.76
CA TYR A 580 43.47 -13.23 13.89
C TYR A 580 43.07 -14.69 13.62
N LEU A 581 42.47 -14.98 12.47
CA LEU A 581 42.09 -16.35 12.10
C LEU A 581 43.30 -17.29 12.03
N SER A 582 44.40 -16.85 11.43
CA SER A 582 45.63 -17.64 11.34
C SER A 582 46.22 -17.93 12.74
N GLY A 583 46.20 -16.94 13.64
CA GLY A 583 46.60 -17.12 15.04
C GLY A 583 45.75 -18.15 15.78
N VAL A 584 44.42 -18.09 15.64
CA VAL A 584 43.50 -19.05 16.29
C VAL A 584 43.76 -20.48 15.79
N ILE A 585 43.98 -20.67 14.49
CA ILE A 585 44.29 -21.99 13.90
C ILE A 585 45.62 -22.54 14.44
N ASN A 586 46.68 -21.71 14.51
CA ASN A 586 47.98 -22.11 15.03
C ASN A 586 47.91 -22.53 16.51
N HIS A 587 47.17 -21.78 17.33
CA HIS A 587 46.96 -22.15 18.73
C HIS A 587 46.18 -23.47 18.89
N GLY A 588 45.13 -23.68 18.10
CA GLY A 588 44.38 -24.95 18.10
C GLY A 588 45.22 -26.16 17.70
N ASN A 589 46.11 -26.00 16.69
CA ASN A 589 47.04 -27.06 16.28
C ASN A 589 48.10 -27.38 17.35
N ARG A 590 48.50 -26.39 18.17
CA ARG A 590 49.45 -26.58 19.27
C ARG A 590 48.84 -27.19 20.53
N THR A 591 47.52 -27.13 20.71
CA THR A 591 46.83 -27.73 21.86
C THR A 591 46.35 -29.17 21.60
N ASN A 592 46.30 -29.59 20.33
CA ASN A 592 45.90 -30.94 19.92
C ASN A 592 47.09 -31.88 19.62
N ASN A 593 48.31 -31.34 19.60
CA ASN A 593 49.58 -32.08 19.59
C ASN A 593 50.17 -32.09 21.01
#